data_AF-X1TK37-F1
#
_entry.id   AF-X1TK37-F1
#
_cell.length_a   1.000
_cell.length_b   1.000
_cell.length_c   1.000
_cell.angle_alpha   90.00
_cell.angle_beta   90.00
_cell.angle_gamma   90.00
#
_symmetry.space_group_name_H-M   'P 1'
#
loop_
_entity.id
_entity.type
_entity.pdbx_description
1 polymer ?
#
loop_
_entity_poly.entity_id
_entity_poly.type
_entity_poly.pdbx_seq_one_letter_code
_entity_poly.pdbx_strand_id
1 'polypeptide(L)'
;MKKSQHGVIRDRLEVGSLKLKQIEELNFWLNIKENGWRGFAPEEWRTAHIHFKQYSLMYINRNIGDLENKVVIEIGCGPAGIIPYLNNATAIGVDPLTDEYKKMWDLSRKNHIFSSISKC
;
A
#
# COMPACT_ATOMS: atom_id res chain seq x y z
N MET A 1 24.77 21.82 1.60
CA MET A 1 23.83 21.62 0.48
C MET A 1 23.04 20.35 0.69
N LYS A 2 21.74 20.43 1.03
CA LYS A 2 20.85 19.27 1.04
C LYS A 2 20.57 18.90 -0.43
N LYS A 3 21.11 17.78 -0.91
CA LYS A 3 20.69 17.22 -2.20
C LYS A 3 19.18 17.00 -2.13
N SER A 4 18.41 17.58 -3.05
CA SER A 4 16.96 17.42 -3.05
C SER A 4 16.63 15.93 -3.23
N GLN A 5 15.82 15.37 -2.32
CA GLN A 5 15.36 13.97 -2.38
C GLN A 5 14.62 13.62 -3.69
N HIS A 6 14.24 14.62 -4.50
CA HIS A 6 13.68 14.47 -5.85
C HIS A 6 14.55 13.62 -6.81
N GLY A 7 15.86 13.52 -6.59
CA GLY A 7 16.76 12.73 -7.45
C GLY A 7 16.85 11.24 -7.09
N VAL A 8 16.44 10.82 -5.88
CA VAL A 8 16.85 9.50 -5.34
C VAL A 8 16.04 8.33 -5.90
N ILE A 9 14.77 8.55 -6.25
CA ILE A 9 13.93 7.51 -6.89
C ILE A 9 14.10 7.48 -8.41
N ARG A 10 14.40 8.63 -9.03
CA ARG A 10 14.53 8.76 -10.49
C ARG A 10 15.60 7.82 -11.08
N ASP A 11 16.64 7.51 -10.30
CA ASP A 11 17.74 6.64 -10.72
C ASP A 11 17.54 5.16 -10.32
N ARG A 12 16.51 4.81 -9.54
CA ARG A 12 16.33 3.46 -8.95
C ARG A 12 15.10 2.70 -9.41
N LEU A 13 14.11 3.38 -9.96
CA LEU A 13 12.94 2.76 -10.59
C LEU A 13 13.06 3.01 -12.10
N GLU A 14 12.58 2.11 -12.95
CA GLU A 14 12.45 2.41 -14.38
C GLU A 14 11.36 3.47 -14.57
N VAL A 15 11.70 4.75 -14.31
CA VAL A 15 10.75 5.88 -14.17
C VAL A 15 10.21 6.38 -15.52
N GLY A 16 10.56 5.74 -16.64
CA GLY A 16 10.22 6.21 -17.98
C GLY A 16 8.72 6.33 -18.27
N SER A 17 7.84 5.64 -17.52
CA SER A 17 6.40 5.57 -17.76
C SER A 17 5.51 6.20 -16.67
N LEU A 18 6.08 6.64 -15.54
CA LEU A 18 5.31 7.11 -14.38
C LEU A 18 4.93 8.61 -14.48
N LYS A 19 3.70 8.95 -14.10
CA LYS A 19 3.24 10.34 -13.99
C LYS A 19 3.81 11.01 -12.73
N LEU A 20 3.89 12.34 -12.73
CA LEU A 20 4.38 13.12 -11.58
C LEU A 20 3.71 12.75 -10.25
N LYS A 21 2.37 12.59 -10.24
CA LYS A 21 1.63 12.19 -9.03
C LYS A 21 1.96 10.80 -8.52
N GLN A 22 2.24 9.86 -9.43
CA GLN A 22 2.68 8.53 -9.05
C GLN A 22 4.08 8.58 -8.42
N ILE A 23 4.98 9.42 -8.95
CA ILE A 23 6.31 9.63 -8.37
C ILE A 23 6.20 10.28 -6.98
N GLU A 24 5.36 11.30 -6.81
CA GLU A 24 5.09 11.93 -5.51
C GLU A 24 4.60 10.90 -4.47
N GLU A 25 3.67 10.03 -4.86
CA GLU A 25 3.15 8.98 -3.98
C GLU A 25 4.22 7.95 -3.63
N LEU A 26 5.01 7.47 -4.59
CA LEU A 26 6.11 6.54 -4.31
C LEU A 26 7.17 7.17 -3.40
N ASN A 27 7.47 8.46 -3.56
CA ASN A 27 8.37 9.19 -2.66
C ASN A 27 7.81 9.26 -1.23
N PHE A 28 6.50 9.51 -1.10
CA PHE A 28 5.85 9.51 0.20
C PHE A 28 5.99 8.15 0.90
N TRP A 29 5.66 7.07 0.19
CA TRP A 29 5.75 5.71 0.73
C TRP A 29 7.19 5.29 1.05
N LEU A 30 8.16 5.65 0.19
CA LEU A 30 9.57 5.37 0.45
C LEU A 30 10.06 6.12 1.69
N ASN A 31 9.67 7.38 1.86
CA ASN A 31 10.04 8.15 3.03
C ASN A 31 9.52 7.52 4.32
N ILE A 32 8.28 7.00 4.34
CA ILE A 32 7.75 6.25 5.49
C ILE A 32 8.58 4.99 5.74
N LYS A 33 8.93 4.25 4.69
CA LYS A 33 9.74 3.03 4.81
C LYS A 33 11.14 3.30 5.39
N GLU A 34 11.79 4.38 4.97
CA GLU A 34 13.16 4.68 5.35
C GLU A 34 13.26 5.42 6.69
N ASN A 35 12.31 6.30 7.00
CA ASN A 35 12.42 7.25 8.12
C ASN A 35 11.34 7.04 9.21
N GLY A 36 10.39 6.12 9.00
CA GLY A 36 9.20 6.02 9.83
C GLY A 36 8.26 7.22 9.64
N TRP A 37 7.21 7.28 10.46
CA TRP A 37 6.23 8.37 10.38
C TRP A 37 5.53 8.61 11.71
N ARG A 38 5.39 9.88 12.11
CA ARG A 38 4.72 10.29 13.36
C ARG A 38 5.26 9.57 14.62
N GLY A 39 6.57 9.33 14.66
CA GLY A 39 7.24 8.70 15.81
C GLY A 39 7.18 7.18 15.83
N PHE A 40 6.57 6.55 14.83
CA PHE A 40 6.56 5.09 14.67
C PHE A 40 7.67 4.64 13.73
N ALA A 41 8.31 3.51 14.05
CA ALA A 41 9.14 2.80 13.10
C ALA A 41 8.28 2.32 11.91
N PRO A 42 8.87 2.07 10.72
CA PRO A 42 8.11 1.72 9.51
C PRO A 42 7.09 0.59 9.69
N GLU A 43 7.48 -0.53 10.32
CA GLU A 43 6.60 -1.68 10.54
C GLU A 43 5.52 -1.42 11.60
N GLU A 44 5.84 -0.64 12.63
CA GLU A 44 4.88 -0.21 13.65
C GLU A 44 3.83 0.70 13.03
N TRP A 45 4.26 1.67 12.23
CA TRP A 45 3.38 2.59 11.53
C TRP A 45 2.44 1.83 10.60
N ARG A 46 2.99 0.88 9.83
CA ARG A 46 2.21 0.06 8.91
C ARG A 46 1.13 -0.71 9.65
N THR A 47 1.49 -1.39 10.73
CA THR A 47 0.56 -2.13 11.59
C THR A 47 -0.52 -1.23 12.17
N ALA A 48 -0.14 -0.07 12.72
CA ALA A 48 -1.09 0.91 13.26
C ALA A 48 -2.05 1.45 12.19
N HIS A 49 -1.55 1.71 10.98
CA HIS A 49 -2.35 2.19 9.86
C HIS A 49 -3.38 1.15 9.40
N ILE A 50 -3.00 -0.13 9.41
CA ILE A 50 -3.92 -1.23 9.11
C ILE A 50 -5.02 -1.32 10.16
N HIS A 51 -4.68 -1.21 11.45
CA HIS A 51 -5.69 -1.17 12.52
C HIS A 51 -6.64 0.02 12.35
N PHE A 52 -6.12 1.20 11.98
CA PHE A 52 -6.95 2.35 11.66
C PHE A 52 -7.92 2.07 10.50
N LYS A 53 -7.45 1.44 9.40
CA LYS A 53 -8.33 1.05 8.29
C LYS A 53 -9.38 0.03 8.72
N GLN A 54 -9.02 -0.97 9.53
CA GLN A 54 -9.99 -1.93 10.09
C GLN A 54 -11.05 -1.22 10.94
N TYR A 55 -10.63 -0.27 11.79
CA TYR A 55 -11.53 0.53 12.61
C TYR A 55 -12.46 1.40 11.75
N SER A 56 -12.00 1.88 10.59
CA SER A 56 -12.82 2.71 9.70
C SER A 56 -14.09 2.00 9.18
N LEU A 57 -14.12 0.66 9.17
CA LEU A 57 -15.32 -0.12 8.87
C LEU A 57 -16.48 0.21 9.83
N MET A 58 -16.19 0.63 11.06
CA MET A 58 -17.21 0.98 12.05
C MET A 58 -18.07 2.16 11.57
N TYR A 59 -17.51 3.10 10.80
CA TYR A 59 -18.26 4.25 10.28
C TYR A 59 -19.34 3.87 9.26
N ILE A 60 -19.27 2.66 8.70
CA ILE A 60 -20.29 2.09 7.82
C ILE A 60 -21.07 0.96 8.49
N ASN A 61 -21.02 0.89 9.83
CA ASN A 61 -21.63 -0.16 10.64
C ASN A 61 -21.21 -1.57 10.19
N ARG A 62 -19.91 -1.73 9.89
CA ARG A 62 -19.27 -2.99 9.54
C ARG A 62 -18.10 -3.29 10.46
N ASN A 63 -17.73 -4.56 10.53
CA ASN A 63 -16.51 -5.04 11.16
C ASN A 63 -15.75 -5.98 10.21
N ILE A 64 -14.53 -6.37 10.58
CA ILE A 64 -13.69 -7.24 9.74
C ILE A 64 -14.31 -8.64 9.54
N GLY A 65 -15.07 -9.13 10.51
CA GLY A 65 -15.78 -10.41 10.47
C GLY A 65 -16.91 -10.43 9.44
N ASP A 66 -17.51 -9.27 9.14
CA ASP A 66 -18.53 -9.17 8.09
C ASP A 66 -17.99 -9.46 6.68
N LEU A 67 -16.65 -9.46 6.53
CA LEU A 67 -15.95 -9.74 5.28
C LEU A 67 -15.58 -11.22 5.11
N GLU A 68 -15.77 -12.06 6.13
CA GLU A 68 -15.44 -13.49 6.05
C GLU A 68 -16.29 -14.21 4.99
N ASN A 69 -15.64 -15.11 4.27
CA ASN A 69 -16.20 -15.88 3.14
C ASN A 69 -16.76 -15.00 2.01
N LYS A 70 -16.37 -13.71 1.96
CA LYS A 70 -16.70 -12.78 0.87
C LYS A 70 -15.54 -12.62 -0.10
N VAL A 71 -15.86 -12.08 -1.27
CA VAL A 71 -14.87 -11.48 -2.17
C VAL A 71 -14.75 -10.01 -1.79
N VAL A 72 -13.54 -9.57 -1.44
CA VAL A 72 -13.24 -8.20 -1.04
C VAL A 72 -12.28 -7.60 -2.05
N ILE A 73 -12.63 -6.43 -2.59
CA ILE A 73 -11.79 -5.67 -3.51
C ILE A 73 -11.45 -4.34 -2.83
N GLU A 74 -10.16 -4.07 -2.62
CA GLU A 74 -9.66 -2.78 -2.13
C GLU A 74 -8.99 -2.03 -3.30
N ILE A 75 -9.62 -0.94 -3.75
CA ILE A 75 -9.11 -0.06 -4.81
C ILE A 75 -8.30 1.06 -4.17
N GLY A 76 -7.10 1.33 -4.69
CA GLY A 76 -6.16 2.26 -4.05
C GLY A 76 -5.60 1.69 -2.74
N CYS A 77 -5.31 0.38 -2.74
CA CYS A 77 -4.95 -0.32 -1.51
C CYS A 77 -3.64 0.19 -0.89
N GLY A 78 -2.71 0.67 -1.74
CA GLY A 78 -1.37 1.06 -1.32
C GLY A 78 -0.59 -0.07 -0.62
N PRO A 79 0.58 0.23 -0.02
CA PRO A 79 1.36 -0.75 0.73
C PRO A 79 0.81 -1.08 2.13
N ALA A 80 -0.10 -0.25 2.64
CA ALA A 80 -0.75 -0.40 3.95
C ALA A 80 -2.25 -0.72 3.84
N GLY A 81 -2.65 -1.44 2.79
CA GLY A 81 -4.00 -2.00 2.61
C GLY A 81 -4.34 -3.06 3.66
N ILE A 82 -5.64 -3.30 3.86
CA ILE A 82 -6.12 -4.33 4.79
C ILE A 82 -6.10 -5.73 4.17
N ILE A 83 -5.97 -5.83 2.84
CA ILE A 83 -5.96 -7.09 2.07
C ILE A 83 -5.10 -8.19 2.72
N PRO A 84 -3.83 -7.97 3.13
CA PRO A 84 -2.99 -9.02 3.72
C PRO A 84 -3.48 -9.60 5.04
N TYR A 85 -4.49 -8.98 5.68
CA TYR A 85 -5.03 -9.33 6.99
C TYR A 85 -6.40 -10.00 6.91
N LEU A 86 -6.94 -10.15 5.70
CA LEU A 86 -8.18 -10.86 5.44
C LEU A 86 -7.90 -12.35 5.22
N ASN A 87 -7.75 -13.11 6.31
CA ASN A 87 -7.35 -14.53 6.25
C ASN A 87 -8.47 -15.47 5.77
N ASN A 88 -9.72 -15.10 6.00
CA ASN A 88 -10.91 -15.91 5.69
C ASN A 88 -11.74 -15.32 4.55
N ALA A 89 -11.14 -14.54 3.66
CA ALA A 89 -11.84 -13.92 2.53
C ALA A 89 -11.00 -14.06 1.25
N THR A 90 -11.67 -14.04 0.10
CA THR A 90 -10.99 -13.86 -1.18
C THR A 90 -10.68 -12.39 -1.35
N ALA A 91 -9.43 -11.99 -1.14
CA ALA A 91 -9.04 -10.59 -1.06
C ALA A 91 -8.19 -10.17 -2.27
N ILE A 92 -8.65 -9.11 -2.95
CA ILE A 92 -8.05 -8.56 -4.18
C ILE A 92 -7.64 -7.11 -3.93
N GLY A 93 -6.34 -6.83 -4.01
CA GLY A 93 -5.80 -5.47 -3.96
C GLY A 93 -5.60 -4.93 -5.37
N VAL A 94 -6.14 -3.74 -5.64
CA VAL A 94 -6.07 -3.09 -6.94
C VAL A 94 -5.44 -1.71 -6.79
N ASP A 95 -4.27 -1.52 -7.37
CA ASP A 95 -3.59 -0.22 -7.36
C ASP A 95 -2.71 -0.05 -8.63
N PRO A 96 -2.74 1.11 -9.31
CA PRO A 96 -1.86 1.38 -10.44
C PRO A 96 -0.36 1.24 -10.14
N LEU A 97 0.04 1.31 -8.87
CA LEU A 97 1.43 1.26 -8.40
C LEU A 97 1.75 -0.02 -7.61
N THR A 98 0.90 -1.03 -7.74
CA THR A 98 1.02 -2.30 -7.00
C THR A 98 2.39 -2.94 -7.17
N ASP A 99 2.95 -2.95 -8.38
CA ASP A 99 4.21 -3.65 -8.64
C ASP A 99 5.42 -2.89 -8.05
N GLU A 100 5.35 -1.56 -8.02
CA GLU A 100 6.30 -0.71 -7.32
C GLU A 100 6.20 -0.91 -5.79
N TYR A 101 4.99 -1.01 -5.25
CA TYR A 101 4.79 -1.30 -3.83
C TYR A 101 5.31 -2.67 -3.44
N LYS A 102 5.15 -3.71 -4.28
CA LYS A 102 5.72 -5.04 -4.02
C LYS A 102 7.25 -5.00 -3.90
N LYS A 103 7.92 -4.29 -4.82
CA LYS A 103 9.38 -4.10 -4.78
C LYS A 103 9.80 -3.32 -3.53
N MET A 104 9.01 -2.32 -3.14
CA MET A 104 9.32 -1.43 -2.03
C MET A 104 9.04 -2.09 -0.67
N TRP A 105 7.95 -2.80 -0.48
CA TRP A 105 7.44 -3.23 0.83
C TRP A 105 7.36 -4.75 1.03
N ASP A 106 7.88 -5.53 0.08
CA ASP A 106 7.82 -7.01 0.06
C ASP A 106 6.40 -7.54 0.37
N LEU A 107 5.45 -7.17 -0.48
CA LEU A 107 4.03 -7.47 -0.26
C LEU A 107 3.62 -8.91 -0.62
N SER A 108 4.53 -9.86 -0.59
CA SER A 108 4.28 -11.23 -1.04
C SER A 108 3.62 -12.08 0.06
N ARG A 109 2.32 -12.40 -0.08
CA ARG A 109 1.64 -13.42 0.73
C ARG A 109 0.87 -14.41 -0.14
N LYS A 110 0.89 -15.69 0.26
CA LYS A 110 0.50 -16.86 -0.55
C LYS A 110 -0.98 -16.96 -0.99
N ASN A 111 -1.88 -16.10 -0.53
CA ASN A 111 -3.33 -16.20 -0.84
C ASN A 111 -3.98 -14.88 -1.31
N HIS A 112 -3.19 -13.85 -1.62
CA HIS A 112 -3.72 -12.54 -2.02
C HIS A 112 -3.36 -12.23 -3.47
N ILE A 113 -4.37 -11.84 -4.26
CA ILE A 113 -4.15 -11.39 -5.62
C ILE A 113 -3.94 -9.88 -5.59
N PHE A 114 -2.74 -9.46 -5.98
CA PHE A 114 -2.38 -8.06 -6.17
C PHE A 114 -2.25 -7.80 -7.66
N SER A 115 -3.22 -7.09 -8.23
CA SER A 115 -3.21 -6.72 -9.65
C SER A 115 -2.83 -5.26 -9.84
N SER A 116 -1.85 -5.03 -10.71
CA SER A 116 -1.63 -3.73 -11.33
C SER A 116 -2.64 -3.57 -12.47
N ILE A 117 -3.39 -2.47 -12.47
CA ILE A 117 -4.18 -2.08 -13.65
C ILE A 117 -3.30 -1.15 -14.47
N SER A 118 -2.59 -1.73 -15.44
CA SER A 118 -2.02 -1.01 -16.57
C SER A 118 -3.17 -0.56 -17.47
N LYS A 119 -3.27 0.75 -17.74
CA LYS A 119 -4.32 1.40 -18.54
C LYS A 119 -4.88 0.53 -19.69
N CYS A 120 -6.21 0.48 -19.82
CA CYS A 120 -6.90 0.30 -21.10
C CYS A 120 -6.63 1.48 -22.03
#